data_AF-A0A371P120-F1
#
_entry.id   AF-A0A371P120-F1
#
_cell.length_a   1.000
_cell.length_b   1.000
_cell.length_c   1.000
_cell.angle_alpha   90.00
_cell.angle_beta   90.00
_cell.angle_gamma   90.00
#
_symmetry.space_group_name_H-M   'P 1'
#
loop_
_entity.id
_entity.type
_entity.pdbx_description
1 polymer ?
#
loop_
_entity_poly.entity_id
_entity_poly.type
_entity_poly.pdbx_seq_one_letter_code
_entity_poly.pdbx_strand_id
1 'polypeptide(L)'
;MSFRLSHVPLRATAGAFILNSGLTKWSADAEAAEGLHGFAAGTYPVVKKIDPPVFVKALAAGEIALGAALLLPGVSSTKAGAGLVAFSGGLLGLYAKTPGMRDGIRPTQQGTAIAKDVWLLGIGSSLLIDGSGDSRKVRSAERKAAKAQRKAEKLERKGKGSDGLVSKSQKKALKKSSKKAKKRASKALAKATSH
;
A
#
# COMPACT_ATOMS: atom_id res chain seq x y z
N MET A 1 4.39 -13.17 8.01
CA MET A 1 3.74 -12.67 6.77
C MET A 1 2.57 -11.76 7.14
N SER A 2 2.50 -10.52 6.66
CA SER A 2 1.37 -9.61 6.93
C SER A 2 0.59 -9.36 5.64
N PHE A 3 -0.15 -10.38 5.19
CA PHE A 3 -1.19 -10.20 4.19
C PHE A 3 -2.40 -9.53 4.87
N ARG A 4 -2.87 -8.40 4.35
CA ARG A 4 -4.01 -7.67 4.90
C ARG A 4 -5.14 -7.65 3.87
N LEU A 5 -6.35 -8.00 4.31
CA LEU A 5 -7.54 -7.99 3.45
C LEU A 5 -7.84 -6.59 2.89
N SER A 6 -7.57 -5.52 3.65
CA SER A 6 -7.73 -4.14 3.18
C SER A 6 -6.81 -3.76 2.03
N HIS A 7 -5.69 -4.47 1.83
CA HIS A 7 -4.79 -4.24 0.70
C HIS A 7 -5.17 -5.07 -0.53
N VAL A 8 -6.09 -6.03 -0.40
CA VAL A 8 -6.43 -6.94 -1.50
C VAL A 8 -6.99 -6.18 -2.70
N PRO A 9 -7.96 -5.25 -2.56
CA PRO A 9 -8.46 -4.51 -3.72
C PRO A 9 -7.36 -3.71 -4.41
N LEU A 10 -6.54 -2.99 -3.64
CA LEU A 10 -5.46 -2.15 -4.17
C LEU A 10 -4.37 -2.98 -4.88
N ARG A 11 -4.00 -4.12 -4.30
CA ARG A 11 -3.02 -5.04 -4.88
C ARG A 11 -3.58 -5.77 -6.08
N ALA A 12 -4.87 -6.14 -6.06
CA ALA A 12 -5.53 -6.82 -7.15
C ALA A 12 -5.66 -5.93 -8.38
N THR A 13 -6.15 -4.70 -8.21
CA THR A 13 -6.34 -3.77 -9.34
C THR A 13 -5.01 -3.35 -9.95
N ALA A 14 -4.06 -2.88 -9.14
CA ALA A 14 -2.73 -2.52 -9.63
C ALA A 14 -1.98 -3.72 -10.21
N GLY A 15 -2.04 -4.87 -9.53
CA GLY A 15 -1.37 -6.09 -9.96
C GLY A 15 -1.92 -6.64 -11.28
N ALA A 16 -3.24 -6.69 -11.43
CA ALA A 16 -3.87 -7.15 -12.67
C ALA A 16 -3.58 -6.21 -13.84
N PHE A 17 -3.65 -4.89 -13.62
CA PHE A 17 -3.37 -3.90 -14.65
C PHE A 17 -1.91 -3.97 -15.13
N ILE A 18 -0.95 -4.02 -14.20
CA ILE A 18 0.48 -4.11 -14.52
C ILE A 18 0.79 -5.46 -15.19
N LEU A 19 0.25 -6.56 -14.67
CA LEU A 19 0.44 -7.90 -15.25
C LEU A 19 -0.08 -7.97 -16.68
N ASN A 20 -1.29 -7.46 -16.93
CA ASN A 20 -1.85 -7.39 -18.28
C ASN A 20 -0.96 -6.56 -19.20
N SER A 21 -0.49 -5.40 -18.75
CA SER A 21 0.42 -4.55 -19.53
C SER A 21 1.73 -5.27 -19.88
N GLY A 22 2.32 -6.00 -18.93
CA GLY A 22 3.53 -6.78 -19.15
C GLY A 22 3.32 -7.93 -20.13
N LEU A 23 2.20 -8.65 -20.05
CA LEU A 23 1.86 -9.72 -20.99
C LEU A 23 1.64 -9.18 -22.41
N THR A 24 1.00 -8.03 -22.54
CA THR A 24 0.85 -7.34 -23.84
C THR A 24 2.23 -6.96 -24.40
N LYS A 25 3.11 -6.37 -23.58
CA LYS A 25 4.47 -5.98 -24.02
C LYS A 25 5.37 -7.19 -24.31
N TRP A 26 5.15 -8.33 -23.66
CA TRP A 26 5.90 -9.55 -23.92
C TRP A 26 5.74 -10.04 -25.36
N SER A 27 4.57 -9.76 -25.96
CA SER A 27 4.23 -10.14 -27.33
C SER A 27 4.41 -8.98 -28.33
N ALA A 28 5.13 -7.92 -27.95
CA ALA A 28 5.38 -6.77 -28.83
C ALA A 28 6.23 -7.18 -30.04
N ASP A 29 5.86 -6.65 -31.21
CA ASP A 29 6.65 -6.78 -32.43
C ASP A 29 7.86 -5.81 -32.43
N ALA A 30 8.67 -5.87 -33.48
CA ALA A 30 9.89 -5.07 -33.59
C ALA A 30 9.59 -3.56 -33.63
N GLU A 31 8.51 -3.14 -34.31
CA GLU A 31 8.14 -1.74 -34.44
C GLU A 31 7.67 -1.16 -33.09
N ALA A 32 6.83 -1.90 -32.36
CA ALA A 32 6.44 -1.56 -31.00
C ALA A 32 7.66 -1.55 -30.06
N ALA A 33 8.62 -2.46 -30.25
CA ALA A 33 9.83 -2.50 -29.45
C ALA A 33 10.72 -1.28 -29.68
N GLU A 34 10.90 -0.86 -30.94
CA GLU A 34 11.62 0.35 -31.31
C GLU A 34 10.95 1.61 -30.77
N GLY A 35 9.62 1.72 -30.90
CA GLY A 35 8.87 2.87 -30.36
C GLY A 35 9.00 2.99 -28.84
N LEU A 36 8.86 1.88 -28.12
CA LEU A 36 8.93 1.87 -26.66
C LEU A 36 10.36 2.11 -26.14
N HIS A 37 11.35 1.51 -26.80
CA HIS A 37 12.76 1.75 -26.51
C HIS A 37 13.15 3.19 -26.83
N GLY A 38 12.80 3.72 -27.99
CA GLY A 38 13.10 5.08 -28.41
C GLY A 38 12.52 6.11 -27.44
N PHE A 39 11.29 5.87 -26.99
CA PHE A 39 10.66 6.68 -25.96
C PHE A 39 11.44 6.66 -24.63
N ALA A 40 11.83 5.48 -24.14
CA ALA A 40 12.62 5.36 -22.92
C ALA A 40 14.03 5.94 -23.07
N ALA A 41 14.69 5.70 -24.19
CA ALA A 41 16.04 6.13 -24.52
C ALA A 41 16.18 7.64 -24.68
N GLY A 42 15.10 8.33 -25.06
CA GLY A 42 15.04 9.79 -25.10
C GLY A 42 15.29 10.44 -23.72
N THR A 43 14.88 9.76 -22.65
CA THR A 43 14.97 10.28 -21.28
C THR A 43 16.03 9.56 -20.44
N TYR A 44 16.27 8.28 -20.70
CA TYR A 44 17.26 7.46 -20.00
C TYR A 44 18.34 7.01 -20.99
N PRO A 45 19.42 7.80 -21.18
CA PRO A 45 20.47 7.49 -22.17
C PRO A 45 21.14 6.13 -21.96
N VAL A 46 21.11 5.61 -20.72
CA VAL A 46 21.64 4.28 -20.38
C VAL A 46 20.94 3.15 -21.14
N VAL A 47 19.68 3.34 -21.54
CA VAL A 47 18.88 2.34 -22.27
C VAL A 47 19.30 2.24 -23.73
N LYS A 48 19.93 3.28 -24.31
CA LYS A 48 20.41 3.28 -25.71
C LYS A 48 21.38 2.16 -26.04
N LYS A 49 22.07 1.62 -25.03
CA LYS A 49 23.06 0.54 -25.18
C LYS A 49 22.44 -0.85 -25.24
N ILE A 50 21.12 -0.95 -25.04
CA ILE A 50 20.38 -2.22 -25.01
C ILE A 50 19.56 -2.27 -26.29
N ASP A 51 19.56 -3.43 -26.97
CA ASP A 51 18.74 -3.61 -28.17
C ASP A 51 17.25 -3.45 -27.85
N PRO A 52 16.45 -2.80 -28.73
CA PRO A 52 15.03 -2.55 -28.47
C PRO A 52 14.21 -3.79 -28.06
N PRO A 53 14.32 -4.95 -28.76
CA PRO A 53 13.58 -6.15 -28.38
C PRO A 53 13.98 -6.70 -27.00
N VAL A 54 15.27 -6.59 -26.66
CA VAL A 54 15.79 -7.04 -25.36
C VAL A 54 15.28 -6.14 -24.25
N PHE A 55 15.29 -4.82 -24.46
CA PHE A 55 14.75 -3.84 -23.52
C PHE A 55 13.27 -4.09 -23.25
N VAL A 56 12.45 -4.26 -24.29
CA VAL A 56 11.01 -4.47 -24.13
C VAL A 56 10.70 -5.80 -23.44
N LYS A 57 11.42 -6.88 -23.77
CA LYS A 57 11.27 -8.15 -23.04
C LYS A 57 11.67 -8.04 -21.57
N ALA A 58 12.75 -7.32 -21.26
CA ALA A 58 13.17 -7.10 -19.88
C ALA A 58 12.15 -6.25 -19.11
N LEU A 59 11.62 -5.20 -19.73
CA LEU A 59 10.55 -4.38 -19.17
C LEU A 59 9.28 -5.20 -18.91
N ALA A 60 8.86 -5.98 -19.91
CA ALA A 60 7.71 -6.88 -19.81
C ALA A 60 7.88 -7.91 -18.69
N ALA A 61 9.06 -8.53 -18.58
CA ALA A 61 9.37 -9.45 -17.48
C ALA A 61 9.28 -8.76 -16.11
N GLY A 62 9.78 -7.52 -16.00
CA GLY A 62 9.69 -6.72 -14.78
C GLY A 62 8.25 -6.39 -14.39
N GLU A 63 7.42 -6.01 -15.36
CA GLU A 63 5.99 -5.76 -15.16
C GLU A 63 5.24 -7.04 -14.76
N ILE A 64 5.50 -8.16 -15.44
CA ILE A 64 4.90 -9.46 -15.10
C ILE A 64 5.29 -9.86 -13.67
N ALA A 65 6.58 -9.77 -13.31
CA ALA A 65 7.06 -10.11 -11.99
C ALA A 65 6.44 -9.21 -10.92
N LEU A 66 6.34 -7.90 -11.16
CA LEU A 66 5.72 -6.95 -10.23
C LEU A 66 4.22 -7.19 -10.09
N GLY A 67 3.52 -7.39 -11.21
CA GLY A 67 2.09 -7.69 -11.24
C GLY A 67 1.77 -8.98 -10.50
N ALA A 68 2.54 -10.05 -10.75
CA ALA A 68 2.44 -11.31 -10.02
C ALA A 68 2.76 -11.12 -8.53
N ALA A 69 3.79 -10.35 -8.18
CA ALA A 69 4.13 -10.08 -6.78
C ALA A 69 3.02 -9.30 -6.04
N LEU A 70 2.31 -8.41 -6.73
CA LEU A 70 1.15 -7.73 -6.17
C LEU A 70 -0.01 -8.70 -5.93
N LEU A 71 -0.29 -9.60 -6.87
CA LEU A 71 -1.38 -10.57 -6.78
C LEU A 71 -1.13 -11.71 -5.78
N LEU A 72 0.11 -12.16 -5.65
CA LEU A 72 0.43 -13.32 -4.82
C LEU A 72 0.42 -12.99 -3.32
N PRO A 73 -0.35 -13.74 -2.50
CA PRO A 73 -0.44 -13.49 -1.07
C PRO A 73 0.86 -13.78 -0.31
N GLY A 74 1.77 -14.58 -0.88
CA GLY A 74 3.08 -14.89 -0.31
C GLY A 74 4.03 -13.70 -0.24
N VAL A 75 3.81 -12.66 -1.04
CA VAL A 75 4.65 -11.45 -1.05
C VAL A 75 4.15 -10.45 -0.01
N SER A 76 5.03 -10.03 0.91
CA SER A 76 4.70 -9.01 1.91
C SER A 76 4.31 -7.68 1.25
N SER A 77 3.30 -6.99 1.80
CA SER A 77 2.86 -5.69 1.28
C SER A 77 3.99 -4.66 1.18
N THR A 78 4.97 -4.68 2.09
CA THR A 78 6.13 -3.79 2.01
C THR A 78 6.96 -4.03 0.75
N LYS A 79 7.33 -5.29 0.45
CA LYS A 79 8.11 -5.60 -0.75
C LYS A 79 7.36 -5.26 -2.03
N ALA A 80 6.07 -5.62 -2.10
CA ALA A 80 5.24 -5.29 -3.23
C ALA A 80 5.07 -3.77 -3.40
N GLY A 81 4.88 -3.05 -2.30
CA GLY A 81 4.83 -1.58 -2.28
C GLY A 81 6.15 -0.94 -2.72
N ALA A 82 7.29 -1.47 -2.28
CA ALA A 82 8.62 -1.01 -2.68
C ALA A 82 8.81 -1.11 -4.20
N GLY A 83 8.49 -2.28 -4.76
CA GLY A 83 8.55 -2.50 -6.20
C GLY A 83 7.60 -1.55 -6.95
N LEU A 84 6.38 -1.37 -6.45
CA LEU A 84 5.40 -0.48 -7.07
C LEU A 84 5.84 0.99 -7.02
N VAL A 85 6.45 1.45 -5.93
CA VAL A 85 7.04 2.81 -5.84
C VAL A 85 8.22 2.98 -6.79
N ALA A 86 9.12 2.00 -6.87
CA ALA A 86 10.24 2.07 -7.82
C ALA A 86 9.75 2.13 -9.27
N PHE A 87 8.79 1.28 -9.62
CA PHE A 87 8.17 1.24 -10.95
C PHE A 87 7.45 2.55 -11.31
N SER A 88 6.53 2.99 -10.46
CA SER A 88 5.78 4.25 -10.66
C SER A 88 6.68 5.47 -10.62
N GLY A 89 7.74 5.48 -9.80
CA GLY A 89 8.75 6.53 -9.79
C GLY A 89 9.56 6.60 -11.08
N GLY A 90 9.86 5.45 -11.71
CA GLY A 90 10.46 5.40 -13.04
C GLY A 90 9.55 6.02 -14.11
N LEU A 91 8.27 5.66 -14.12
CA LEU A 91 7.28 6.22 -15.06
C LEU A 91 7.06 7.72 -14.87
N LEU A 92 6.94 8.17 -13.62
CA LEU A 92 6.81 9.60 -13.32
C LEU A 92 8.09 10.38 -13.60
N GLY A 93 9.26 9.75 -13.43
CA GLY A 93 10.53 10.29 -13.87
C GLY A 93 10.57 10.49 -15.39
N LEU A 94 10.03 9.53 -16.14
CA LEU A 94 9.87 9.61 -17.59
C LEU A 94 8.94 10.78 -17.97
N TYR A 95 7.78 10.90 -17.32
CA TYR A 95 6.87 12.04 -17.47
C TYR A 95 7.55 13.39 -17.19
N ALA A 96 8.31 13.50 -16.09
CA ALA A 96 8.91 14.77 -15.68
C ALA A 96 10.06 15.22 -16.58
N LYS A 97 10.79 14.28 -17.18
CA LYS A 97 12.02 14.55 -17.96
C LYS A 97 11.81 14.53 -19.47
N THR A 98 10.76 13.89 -19.98
CA THR A 98 10.48 13.87 -21.42
C THR A 98 9.91 15.22 -21.87
N PRO A 99 10.56 15.90 -22.83
CA PRO A 99 10.04 17.16 -23.38
C PRO A 99 8.62 16.99 -23.97
N GLY A 100 7.76 18.00 -23.82
CA GLY A 100 6.40 17.99 -24.38
C GLY A 100 5.35 17.24 -23.55
N MET A 101 5.73 16.55 -22.48
CA MET A 101 4.78 15.82 -21.61
C MET A 101 4.10 16.70 -20.57
N ARG A 102 4.67 17.86 -20.26
CA ARG A 102 4.14 18.79 -19.25
C ARG A 102 4.25 20.23 -19.69
N ASP A 103 3.27 21.01 -19.29
CA ASP A 103 3.30 22.47 -19.31
C ASP A 103 3.33 22.96 -17.84
N GLY A 104 4.52 23.34 -17.38
CA GLY A 104 4.81 23.58 -15.96
C GLY A 104 4.63 22.31 -15.11
N ILE A 105 3.55 22.26 -14.32
CA ILE A 105 3.16 21.12 -13.46
C ILE A 105 2.08 20.26 -14.13
N ARG A 106 1.32 20.82 -15.09
CA ARG A 106 0.15 20.16 -15.67
C ARG A 106 0.57 19.22 -16.81
N PRO A 107 -0.03 18.01 -16.89
CA PRO A 107 0.21 17.13 -18.02
C PRO A 107 -0.38 17.70 -19.31
N THR A 108 0.32 17.53 -20.42
CA THR A 108 -0.25 17.73 -21.76
C THR A 108 -1.15 16.55 -22.13
N GLN A 109 -1.82 16.61 -23.30
CA GLN A 109 -2.63 15.47 -23.78
C GLN A 109 -1.79 14.20 -23.94
N GLN A 110 -0.56 14.34 -24.41
CA GLN A 110 0.39 13.24 -24.52
C GLN A 110 0.87 12.77 -23.14
N GLY A 111 1.14 13.71 -22.22
CA GLY A 111 1.60 13.40 -20.86
C GLY A 111 0.55 12.76 -19.96
N THR A 112 -0.74 12.96 -20.24
CA THR A 112 -1.85 12.39 -19.45
C THR A 112 -1.80 10.87 -19.40
N ALA A 113 -1.34 10.22 -20.47
CA ALA A 113 -1.22 8.78 -20.56
C ALA A 113 -0.22 8.18 -19.54
N ILE A 114 0.79 8.95 -19.10
CA ILE A 114 1.82 8.52 -18.14
C ILE A 114 1.61 9.16 -16.77
N ALA A 115 1.18 10.43 -16.74
CA ALA A 115 0.88 11.14 -15.50
C ALA A 115 -0.18 10.41 -14.66
N LYS A 116 -1.09 9.67 -15.33
CA LYS A 116 -2.09 8.86 -14.63
C LYS A 116 -1.46 7.93 -13.61
N ASP A 117 -0.23 7.45 -13.79
CA ASP A 117 0.48 6.52 -12.90
C ASP A 117 0.83 7.08 -11.51
N VAL A 118 0.50 8.34 -11.22
CA VAL A 118 0.59 8.95 -9.88
C VAL A 118 -0.21 8.20 -8.81
N TRP A 119 -1.37 7.63 -9.17
CA TRP A 119 -2.14 6.74 -8.28
C TRP A 119 -1.38 5.46 -7.89
N LEU A 120 -0.58 4.87 -8.79
CA LEU A 120 0.23 3.68 -8.49
C LEU A 120 1.32 4.02 -7.48
N LEU A 121 1.92 5.21 -7.58
CA LEU A 121 2.86 5.71 -6.59
C LEU A 121 2.19 5.86 -5.21
N GLY A 122 0.96 6.40 -5.18
CA GLY A 122 0.17 6.52 -3.96
C GLY A 122 -0.14 5.16 -3.32
N ILE A 123 -0.57 4.18 -4.12
CA ILE A 123 -0.83 2.81 -3.67
C ILE A 123 0.45 2.16 -3.13
N GLY A 124 1.57 2.25 -3.87
CA GLY A 124 2.86 1.69 -3.45
C GLY A 124 3.36 2.30 -2.15
N SER A 125 3.25 3.63 -2.02
CA SER A 125 3.64 4.37 -0.82
C SER A 125 2.79 3.98 0.38
N SER A 126 1.48 3.83 0.19
CA SER A 126 0.58 3.32 1.24
C SER A 126 1.01 1.92 1.69
N LEU A 127 1.23 0.98 0.76
CA LEU A 127 1.67 -0.39 1.09
C LEU A 127 3.02 -0.43 1.81
N LEU A 128 3.95 0.46 1.45
CA LEU A 128 5.25 0.62 2.12
C LEU A 128 5.09 1.11 3.56
N ILE A 129 4.44 2.26 3.75
CA ILE A 129 4.28 2.92 5.05
C ILE A 129 3.47 2.04 6.00
N ASP A 130 2.44 1.39 5.49
CA ASP A 130 1.58 0.54 6.30
C ASP A 130 2.31 -0.75 6.74
N GLY A 131 3.36 -1.15 6.01
CA GLY A 131 4.27 -2.23 6.39
C GLY A 131 5.33 -1.84 7.43
N SER A 132 5.57 -0.55 7.63
CA SER A 132 6.61 -0.02 8.52
C SER A 132 6.36 -0.32 10.00
N GLY A 133 7.42 -0.25 10.82
CA GLY A 133 7.39 -0.60 12.23
C GLY A 133 6.40 0.22 13.06
N ASP A 134 6.18 1.49 12.70
CA ASP A 134 5.33 2.40 13.47
C ASP A 134 3.84 2.12 13.28
N SER A 135 3.41 1.84 12.04
CA SER A 135 2.05 1.33 11.74
C SER A 135 1.75 0.03 12.48
N ARG A 136 2.75 -0.82 12.71
CA ARG A 136 2.62 -2.03 13.55
C ARG A 136 2.45 -1.71 15.04
N LYS A 137 3.16 -0.72 15.57
CA LYS A 137 3.05 -0.29 16.98
C LYS A 137 1.68 0.31 17.26
N VAL A 138 1.21 1.23 16.41
CA VAL A 138 -0.12 1.85 16.51
C VAL A 138 -1.21 0.77 16.51
N ARG A 139 -1.15 -0.15 15.54
CA ARG A 139 -2.13 -1.23 15.43
C ARG A 139 -2.10 -2.22 16.60
N SER A 140 -0.93 -2.46 17.17
CA SER A 140 -0.80 -3.25 18.41
C SER A 140 -1.47 -2.55 19.59
N ALA A 141 -1.30 -1.22 19.69
CA ALA A 141 -1.96 -0.40 20.71
C ALA A 141 -3.49 -0.39 20.51
N GLU A 142 -3.98 -0.21 19.28
CA GLU A 142 -5.41 -0.30 18.92
C GLU A 142 -6.03 -1.65 19.26
N ARG A 143 -5.37 -2.76 18.88
CA ARG A 143 -5.84 -4.11 19.21
C ARG A 143 -5.93 -4.33 20.72
N LYS A 144 -4.94 -3.85 21.48
CA LYS A 144 -4.95 -3.92 22.96
C LYS A 144 -6.09 -3.06 23.53
N ALA A 145 -6.32 -1.87 23.00
CA ALA A 145 -7.42 -1.00 23.41
C ALA A 145 -8.80 -1.60 23.11
N ALA A 146 -9.01 -2.11 21.91
CA ALA A 146 -10.26 -2.77 21.51
C ALA A 146 -10.56 -4.02 22.35
N LYS A 147 -9.54 -4.85 22.64
CA LYS A 147 -9.70 -5.99 23.56
C LYS A 147 -10.06 -5.55 24.98
N ALA A 148 -9.43 -4.49 25.49
CA ALA A 148 -9.74 -3.95 26.81
C ALA A 148 -11.17 -3.38 26.87
N GLN A 149 -11.62 -2.69 25.82
CA GLN A 149 -12.98 -2.17 25.69
C GLN A 149 -14.01 -3.30 25.64
N ARG A 150 -13.79 -4.34 24.81
CA ARG A 150 -14.67 -5.53 24.75
C ARG A 150 -14.76 -6.26 26.08
N LYS A 151 -13.64 -6.39 26.81
CA LYS A 151 -13.62 -7.01 28.16
C LYS A 151 -14.40 -6.17 29.16
N ALA A 152 -14.23 -4.85 29.14
CA ALA A 152 -14.97 -3.91 29.98
C ALA A 152 -16.49 -3.95 29.70
N GLU A 153 -16.88 -3.97 28.42
CA GLU A 153 -18.28 -4.07 28.01
C GLU A 153 -18.91 -5.41 28.43
N LYS A 154 -18.18 -6.53 28.27
CA LYS A 154 -18.63 -7.85 28.73
C LYS A 154 -18.83 -7.90 30.25
N LEU A 155 -17.95 -7.25 31.00
CA LEU A 155 -18.06 -7.12 32.46
C LEU A 155 -19.24 -6.22 32.88
N GLU A 156 -19.49 -5.14 32.14
CA GLU A 156 -20.65 -4.26 32.36
C GLU A 156 -21.97 -4.97 32.03
N ARG A 157 -22.03 -5.78 30.96
CA ARG A 157 -23.20 -6.63 30.64
C ARG A 157 -23.42 -7.72 31.69
N LYS A 158 -22.36 -8.40 32.15
CA LYS A 158 -22.46 -9.38 33.27
C LYS A 158 -22.97 -8.71 34.55
N GLY A 159 -22.45 -7.54 34.89
CA GLY A 159 -22.86 -6.80 36.09
C GLY A 159 -24.33 -6.35 36.08
N LYS A 160 -24.92 -6.08 34.90
CA LYS A 160 -26.36 -5.81 34.73
C LYS A 160 -27.21 -7.09 34.79
N GLY A 161 -26.73 -8.21 34.24
CA GLY A 161 -27.43 -9.50 34.32
C GLY A 161 -27.36 -10.17 35.69
N SER A 162 -26.42 -9.76 36.55
CA SER A 162 -26.26 -10.24 37.93
C SER A 162 -26.91 -9.33 38.96
N ASP A 163 -27.97 -8.60 38.60
CA ASP A 163 -28.50 -7.50 39.41
C ASP A 163 -28.97 -7.92 40.83
N GLY A 164 -29.17 -9.22 41.09
CA GLY A 164 -29.47 -9.78 42.41
C GLY A 164 -28.32 -10.46 43.18
N LEU A 165 -27.13 -10.67 42.61
CA LEU A 165 -26.09 -11.57 43.19
C LEU A 165 -24.78 -10.87 43.59
N VAL A 166 -24.63 -9.56 43.37
CA VAL A 166 -23.34 -8.86 43.54
C VAL A 166 -23.49 -7.58 44.36
N SER A 167 -22.71 -7.47 45.45
CA SER A 167 -22.68 -6.32 46.37
C SER A 167 -22.42 -5.00 45.64
N LYS A 168 -23.07 -3.90 46.08
CA LYS A 168 -22.85 -2.53 45.60
C LYS A 168 -21.36 -2.14 45.56
N SER A 169 -20.56 -2.65 46.50
CA SER A 169 -19.12 -2.39 46.58
C SER A 169 -18.35 -3.04 45.42
N GLN A 170 -18.67 -4.29 45.09
CA GLN A 170 -18.08 -5.02 43.97
C GLN A 170 -18.45 -4.38 42.62
N LYS A 171 -19.72 -3.92 42.45
CA LYS A 171 -20.14 -3.15 41.26
C LYS A 171 -19.32 -1.86 41.10
N LYS A 172 -19.05 -1.14 42.19
CA LYS A 172 -18.26 0.10 42.19
C LYS A 172 -16.79 -0.15 41.84
N ALA A 173 -16.21 -1.23 42.37
CA ALA A 173 -14.84 -1.66 42.05
C ALA A 173 -14.68 -2.07 40.57
N LEU A 174 -15.65 -2.81 40.02
CA LEU A 174 -15.65 -3.23 38.61
C LEU A 174 -15.73 -2.02 37.66
N LYS A 175 -16.64 -1.07 37.92
CA LYS A 175 -16.74 0.18 37.14
C LYS A 175 -15.45 1.00 37.22
N LYS A 176 -14.84 1.13 38.40
CA LYS A 176 -13.59 1.89 38.59
C LYS A 176 -12.42 1.25 37.83
N SER A 177 -12.31 -0.09 37.86
CA SER A 177 -11.27 -0.83 37.13
C SER A 177 -11.45 -0.75 35.61
N SER A 178 -12.70 -0.88 35.11
CA SER A 178 -13.07 -0.70 33.70
C SER A 178 -12.70 0.70 33.21
N LYS A 179 -13.08 1.75 33.96
CA LYS A 179 -12.77 3.15 33.61
C LYS A 179 -11.26 3.42 33.60
N LYS A 180 -10.52 2.86 34.56
CA LYS A 180 -9.04 2.97 34.63
C LYS A 180 -8.37 2.22 33.47
N ALA A 181 -8.88 1.06 33.07
CA ALA A 181 -8.39 0.29 31.93
C ALA A 181 -8.66 1.01 30.60
N LYS A 182 -9.86 1.54 30.38
CA LYS A 182 -10.22 2.36 29.20
C LYS A 182 -9.30 3.60 29.11
N LYS A 183 -9.08 4.31 30.21
CA LYS A 183 -8.20 5.51 30.26
C LYS A 183 -6.73 5.17 29.97
N ARG A 184 -6.23 4.02 30.45
CA ARG A 184 -4.86 3.57 30.15
C ARG A 184 -4.70 3.18 28.68
N ALA A 185 -5.69 2.49 28.14
CA ALA A 185 -5.71 2.11 26.73
C ALA A 185 -5.77 3.33 25.81
N SER A 186 -6.62 4.31 26.09
CA SER A 186 -6.70 5.55 25.30
C SER A 186 -5.41 6.35 25.37
N LYS A 187 -4.77 6.44 26.55
CA LYS A 187 -3.49 7.14 26.72
C LYS A 187 -2.34 6.44 25.97
N ALA A 188 -2.31 5.11 25.96
CA ALA A 188 -1.32 4.34 25.20
C ALA A 188 -1.50 4.48 23.69
N LEU A 189 -2.76 4.55 23.23
CA LEU A 189 -3.10 4.77 21.82
C LEU A 189 -2.70 6.18 21.38
N ALA A 190 -3.08 7.21 22.16
CA ALA A 190 -2.67 8.59 21.92
C ALA A 190 -1.14 8.73 21.85
N LYS A 191 -0.39 8.11 22.77
CA LYS A 191 1.09 8.12 22.75
C LYS A 191 1.67 7.42 21.52
N ALA A 192 1.00 6.39 21.00
CA ALA A 192 1.47 5.68 19.81
C ALA A 192 1.15 6.43 18.50
N THR A 193 0.11 7.26 18.49
CA THR A 193 -0.30 8.08 17.34
C THR A 193 0.27 9.50 17.33
N SER A 194 0.92 9.93 18.42
CA SER A 194 1.64 11.20 18.48
C SER A 194 2.97 11.10 17.75
N HIS A 195 2.97 11.46 16.47
CA HIS A 195 4.14 11.79 15.66
C HIS A 195 3.86 13.08 14.90
#